data_AF-A0A645BWX7-F1
#
_entry.id   AF-A0A645BWX7-F1
#
_cell.length_a   1.000
_cell.length_b   1.000
_cell.length_c   1.000
_cell.angle_alpha   90.00
_cell.angle_beta   90.00
_cell.angle_gamma   90.00
#
_symmetry.space_group_name_H-M   'P 1'
#
loop_
_entity.id
_entity.type
_entity.pdbx_description
1 polymer ?
#
loop_
_entity_poly.entity_id
_entity_poly.type
_entity_poly.pdbx_seq_one_letter_code
_entity_poly.pdbx_strand_id
1 'polypeptide(L)' 'MFCGRKNNRIKCLLWEGDGFLLLYKRLEDGRFQWPRTQEEVAQITQEEFRALMSGLSIVRTIKNVNPKTVA' A
#
# COMPACT_ATOMS: atom_id res chain seq x y z
N MET A 1 3.59 -3.63 -8.19
CA MET A 1 4.33 -2.53 -7.50
C MET A 1 5.38 -3.16 -6.60
N PHE A 2 6.55 -2.53 -6.47
CA PHE A 2 7.69 -3.03 -5.70
C PHE A 2 8.15 -1.96 -4.71
N CYS A 3 8.66 -2.37 -3.56
CA CYS A 3 9.24 -1.46 -2.58
C CYS A 3 10.63 -1.91 -2.15
N GLY A 4 11.56 -0.96 -2.08
CA GLY A 4 12.94 -1.26 -1.69
C GLY A 4 13.06 -1.72 -0.24
N ARG A 5 14.17 -2.36 0.13
CA ARG A 5 14.42 -2.89 1.48
C ARG A 5 14.16 -1.87 2.62
N LYS A 6 14.48 -0.59 2.38
CA LYS A 6 14.30 0.51 3.35
C LYS A 6 12.85 1.02 3.47
N ASN A 7 11.91 0.52 2.67
CA ASN A 7 10.50 0.94 2.63
C ASN A 7 10.24 2.43 2.37
N ASN A 8 11.22 3.18 1.88
CA ASN A 8 11.03 4.61 1.56
C ASN A 8 10.99 4.88 0.05
N ARG A 9 10.95 3.83 -0.78
CA ARG A 9 10.99 3.92 -2.23
C ARG A 9 10.04 2.90 -2.84
N ILE A 10 9.07 3.39 -3.61
CA ILE A 10 8.15 2.58 -4.39
C ILE A 10 8.48 2.70 -5.87
N LYS A 11 8.38 1.57 -6.58
CA LYS A 11 8.48 1.44 -8.03
C LYS A 11 7.22 0.79 -8.59
N CYS A 12 6.65 1.35 -9.65
CA CYS A 12 5.56 0.74 -10.41
C CYS A 12 5.96 0.65 -11.88
N LEU A 13 5.62 -0.46 -12.52
CA LEU A 13 5.63 -0.57 -13.97
C LEU A 13 4.22 -0.30 -14.46
N LEU A 14 4.07 0.68 -15.35
CA LEU A 14 2.83 1.00 -16.04
C LEU A 14 3.04 0.69 -17.52
N TRP A 15 2.18 -0.13 -18.11
CA TRP A 15 2.20 -0.42 -19.54
C TRP A 15 1.35 0.61 -20.28
N GLU A 16 1.88 1.26 -21.31
CA GLU A 16 1.16 2.27 -22.11
C GLU A 16 0.84 1.82 -23.55
N GLY A 17 1.05 0.53 -23.85
CA GLY A 17 0.71 -0.06 -25.15
C GLY A 17 1.94 -0.43 -25.99
N ASP A 18 2.98 0.38 -25.95
CA ASP A 18 4.24 0.20 -26.70
C ASP A 18 5.47 0.01 -25.79
N GLY A 19 5.30 0.20 -24.48
CA GLY A 19 6.38 0.10 -23.52
C GLY A 19 5.92 0.21 -22.06
N PHE A 20 6.90 0.04 -21.17
CA PHE A 20 6.71 0.23 -19.74
C PHE A 20 7.26 1.59 -19.30
N LEU A 21 6.42 2.36 -18.61
CA LEU A 21 6.86 3.45 -17.74
C LEU A 21 7.25 2.91 -16.37
N LEU A 22 8.43 3.30 -15.89
CA LEU A 22 8.84 3.07 -14.51
C LEU A 22 8.50 4.30 -13.66
N LEU A 23 7.41 4.22 -12.91
CA LEU A 23 7.09 5.22 -11.90
C LEU A 23 7.97 4.99 -10.67
N TYR A 24 8.60 6.06 -10.16
CA TYR A 24 9.47 6.02 -9.00
C TYR A 24 9.09 7.11 -8.00
N LYS A 25 8.75 6.71 -6.78
CA LYS A 25 8.46 7.63 -5.67
C LYS A 25 9.40 7.36 -4.52
N ARG A 26 10.11 8.39 -4.05
CA ARG A 26 10.93 8.36 -2.84
C ARG A 26 10.31 9.28 -1.78
N LEU A 27 10.23 8.79 -0.56
CA LEU A 27 9.96 9.61 0.61
C LEU A 27 11.28 10.22 1.11
N GLU A 28 11.29 11.53 1.33
CA GLU A 28 12.41 12.21 1.98
C GLU A 28 12.46 11.89 3.48
N ASP A 29 11.29 11.76 4.10
CA ASP A 29 11.12 11.33 5.48
C ASP A 29 10.01 10.26 5.61
N GLY A 30 10.18 9.34 6.57
CA GLY A 30 9.26 8.25 6.82
C GLY A 30 9.44 7.01 5.93
N ARG A 31 8.48 6.09 6.06
CA ARG A 31 8.46 4.78 5.38
C ARG A 31 7.03 4.38 5.03
N PHE A 32 6.85 3.73 3.89
CA PHE A 32 5.62 3.06 3.52
C PHE A 32 5.39 1.85 4.42
N GLN A 33 4.14 1.63 4.81
CA GLN A 33 3.70 0.31 5.28
C GLN A 33 3.61 -0.60 4.06
N TRP A 34 4.51 -1.59 3.99
CA TRP A 34 4.69 -2.41 2.81
C TRP A 34 4.77 -3.88 3.18
N PRO A 35 4.05 -4.78 2.47
CA PRO A 35 4.05 -6.21 2.75
C PRO A 35 5.47 -6.79 2.66
N ARG A 36 5.83 -7.62 3.63
CA ARG A 36 7.14 -8.30 3.74
C ARG A 36 7.06 -9.78 3.45
N THR A 37 5.88 -10.37 3.53
CA THR A 37 5.64 -11.77 3.19
C THR A 37 4.68 -11.88 2.01
N GLN A 38 4.64 -13.05 1.38
CA GLN A 38 3.76 -13.30 0.25
C GLN A 38 2.28 -13.29 0.67
N GLU A 39 2.00 -13.71 1.91
CA GLU A 39 0.65 -13.76 2.50
C GLU A 39 0.10 -12.36 2.77
N GLU A 40 0.96 -11.37 3.00
CA GLU A 40 0.57 -9.97 3.19
C GLU A 40 0.30 -9.24 1.87
N VAL A 41 0.69 -9.82 0.72
CA VAL A 41 0.46 -9.21 -0.59
C VAL A 41 -1.04 -9.27 -0.90
N ALA A 42 -1.63 -8.08 -1.06
CA ALA A 42 -3.02 -7.93 -1.42
C ALA A 42 -3.19 -7.13 -2.71
N GLN A 43 -4.25 -7.43 -3.45
CA GLN A 43 -4.82 -6.49 -4.41
C GLN A 43 -5.40 -5.32 -3.63
N ILE A 44 -5.12 -4.09 -4.06
CA ILE A 44 -5.60 -2.88 -3.40
C ILE A 44 -6.51 -2.11 -4.33
N THR A 45 -7.48 -1.43 -3.75
CA THR A 45 -8.37 -0.50 -4.45
C THR A 45 -7.63 0.80 -4.81
N GLN A 46 -8.24 1.61 -5.67
CA GLN A 46 -7.72 2.94 -6.02
C GLN A 46 -7.63 3.86 -4.79
N GLU A 47 -8.55 3.73 -3.84
CA GLU A 47 -8.58 4.51 -2.60
C GLU A 47 -7.42 4.12 -1.68
N GLU A 48 -7.21 2.83 -1.47
CA GLU A 48 -6.06 2.31 -0.71
C GLU A 48 -4.74 2.68 -1.38
N PHE A 49 -4.66 2.65 -2.72
CA PHE A 49 -3.49 3.14 -3.43
C PHE A 49 -3.22 4.63 -3.14
N ARG A 50 -4.24 5.48 -3.19
CA ARG A 50 -4.09 6.92 -2.86
C ARG A 50 -3.63 7.11 -1.40
N ALA A 51 -4.22 6.35 -0.47
CA ALA A 51 -3.82 6.37 0.94
C ALA A 51 -2.35 5.96 1.12
N LEU A 52 -1.92 4.87 0.46
CA LEU A 52 -0.52 4.44 0.47
C LEU A 52 0.40 5.53 -0.11
N MET A 53 0.00 6.16 -1.20
CA MET A 53 0.77 7.25 -1.81
C MET A 53 0.86 8.49 -0.92
N SER A 54 -0.10 8.73 -0.03
CA SER A 54 -0.03 9.79 0.98
C SER A 54 0.67 9.35 2.29
N GLY A 55 1.19 8.12 2.36
CA GLY A 55 1.89 7.59 3.54
C GLY A 55 0.96 7.00 4.61
N LEU A 56 -0.34 6.86 4.33
CA LEU A 56 -1.31 6.25 5.24
C LEU A 56 -1.24 4.72 5.16
N SER A 57 -1.65 4.07 6.26
CA SER A 57 -1.85 2.62 6.27
C SER A 57 -3.05 2.22 5.41
N ILE A 58 -2.89 1.16 4.63
CA ILE A 58 -3.98 0.50 3.91
C ILE A 58 -4.59 -0.65 4.72
N VAL A 59 -4.00 -0.98 5.88
CA VAL A 59 -4.50 -2.04 6.75
C VAL A 59 -5.51 -1.43 7.71
N ARG A 60 -6.75 -1.96 7.70
CA ARG A 60 -7.76 -1.54 8.67
C ARG A 60 -7.32 -1.93 10.08
N THR A 61 -7.13 -0.92 10.94
CA THR A 61 -6.79 -1.09 12.36
C THR A 61 -8.03 -1.25 13.23
N ILE A 62 -9.14 -0.60 12.85
CA ILE A 62 -10.42 -0.70 13.55
C ILE A 62 -11.14 -1.96 13.09
N LYS A 63 -11.41 -2.86 14.04
CA LYS A 63 -12.21 -4.07 13.81
C LYS A 63 -13.67 -3.75 14.07
N ASN A 64 -14.55 -4.26 13.22
CA ASN A 64 -15.99 -4.22 13.50
C ASN A 64 -16.27 -5.07 14.75
N VAL A 65 -16.98 -4.50 15.70
CA VAL A 65 -17.43 -5.18 16.91
C VAL A 65 -18.94 -5.38 16.79
N ASN A 66 -19.41 -6.62 16.92
CA ASN A 66 -20.83 -6.86 17.15
C ASN A 66 -21.11 -6.63 18.64
N PRO A 67 -21.90 -5.60 18.99
CA PRO A 67 -22.24 -5.35 20.39
C PRO A 67 -23.00 -6.57 20.91
N LYS A 68 -22.56 -7.11 22.05
CA LYS A 68 -23.35 -8.12 22.77
C LYS A 68 -24.61 -7.43 23.24
N THR A 69 -25.78 -7.95 22.86
CA THR A 69 -27.06 -7.49 23.38
C THR A 69 -27.02 -7.59 24.90
N VAL A 70 -27.16 -6.45 25.57
CA VAL A 70 -27.28 -6.41 27.04
C VAL A 70 -28.71 -6.83 27.34
N ALA A 71 -28.87 -7.94 28.04
CA ALA A 71 -30.17 -8.44 28.51
C ALA A 71 -30.70 -7.57 29.65
#